data_AF-A0A1C1CEX5-F1
#
_entry.id   AF-A0A1C1CEX5-F1
#
_cell.length_a   1.000
_cell.length_b   1.000
_cell.length_c   1.000
_cell.angle_alpha   90.00
_cell.angle_beta   90.00
_cell.angle_gamma   90.00
#
_symmetry.space_group_name_H-M   'P 1'
#
loop_
_entity.id
_entity.type
_entity.pdbx_description
1 polymer ?
#
loop_
_entity_poly.entity_id
_entity_poly.type
_entity_poly.pdbx_seq_one_letter_code
_entity_poly.pdbx_strand_id
1 'polypeptide(L)'
;MDHIPLPPSAAPPVVMYVAGDYEPGDFASFPERKGKGRMLDTPAFSQARPEEWQAFFQTWLYFGCLVEIFKVVGLEVNQNRFVRETESGPVVDSTALHVYIDEWKFRDTAYSRTENRQAVWGRICSILDQVRAALNHPVEVFNKYLATTGIELPNWPKIALSVGLLGRTLQEVGYRLRYAAPKDWHQYKWGGHAILQDRLRRSGWCGAEIKRFLAHEPMDFVYYVGAMTSPRAQDDHGECEETVCRAKAEAASAYRTRHAPGCAGGESCVLWDMPKESIEIAEPAGNTAGSLV
;
A
#
# COMPACT_ATOMS: atom_id res chain seq x y z
N MET A 1 -5.82 4.81 -9.41
CA MET A 1 -4.75 3.89 -8.92
C MET A 1 -3.91 3.36 -10.08
N ASP A 2 -4.03 4.01 -11.23
CA ASP A 2 -3.52 3.68 -12.56
C ASP A 2 -2.00 3.81 -12.67
N HIS A 3 -1.35 4.44 -11.67
CA HIS A 3 0.11 4.55 -11.58
C HIS A 3 0.79 3.29 -11.03
N ILE A 4 0.04 2.35 -10.45
CA ILE A 4 0.59 1.10 -9.90
C ILE A 4 0.41 0.00 -10.94
N PRO A 5 1.50 -0.67 -11.35
CA PRO A 5 1.42 -1.81 -12.25
C PRO A 5 0.47 -2.88 -11.73
N LEU A 6 -0.23 -3.54 -12.64
CA LEU A 6 -1.08 -4.68 -12.34
C LEU A 6 -0.73 -5.85 -13.26
N PRO A 7 -1.07 -7.09 -12.87
CA PRO A 7 -0.97 -8.24 -13.76
C PRO A 7 -1.75 -7.99 -15.06
N PRO A 8 -1.33 -8.53 -16.22
CA PRO A 8 -1.93 -8.23 -17.53
C PRO A 8 -3.45 -8.43 -17.63
N SER A 9 -4.03 -9.32 -16.82
CA SER A 9 -5.46 -9.63 -16.80
C SER A 9 -6.28 -8.80 -15.82
N ALA A 10 -5.64 -7.92 -15.03
CA ALA A 10 -6.29 -7.19 -13.96
C ALA A 10 -6.45 -5.70 -14.32
N ALA A 11 -7.64 -5.16 -14.06
CA ALA A 11 -7.90 -3.73 -14.13
C ALA A 11 -7.81 -3.09 -12.73
N PRO A 12 -7.37 -1.82 -12.62
CA PRO A 12 -7.43 -1.11 -11.35
C PRO A 12 -8.90 -0.87 -10.94
N PRO A 13 -9.22 -0.89 -9.64
CA PRO A 13 -10.57 -0.53 -9.19
C PRO A 13 -10.89 0.91 -9.58
N VAL A 14 -12.05 1.11 -10.21
CA VAL A 14 -12.55 2.45 -10.56
C VAL A 14 -12.98 3.18 -9.30
N VAL A 15 -12.34 4.33 -9.03
CA VAL A 15 -12.63 5.21 -7.90
C VAL A 15 -13.43 6.41 -8.40
N MET A 16 -14.69 6.55 -8.01
CA MET A 16 -15.48 7.73 -8.37
C MET A 16 -14.89 8.97 -7.71
N TYR A 17 -14.85 10.05 -8.47
CA TYR A 17 -14.51 11.37 -7.98
C TYR A 17 -15.74 11.97 -7.30
N VAL A 18 -15.68 12.08 -5.97
CA VAL A 18 -16.69 12.71 -5.13
C VAL A 18 -16.11 13.87 -4.31
N ALA A 19 -14.82 14.17 -4.50
CA ALA A 19 -14.12 15.24 -3.82
C ALA A 19 -14.59 16.61 -4.29
N GLY A 20 -14.44 17.61 -3.43
CA GLY A 20 -14.48 19.01 -3.82
C GLY A 20 -13.09 19.52 -4.17
N ASP A 21 -13.00 20.81 -4.47
CA ASP A 21 -11.72 21.47 -4.67
C ASP A 21 -10.94 21.53 -3.34
N TYR A 22 -9.72 21.00 -3.36
CA TYR A 22 -8.82 21.15 -2.21
C TYR A 22 -8.23 22.57 -2.19
N GLU A 23 -8.42 23.28 -1.07
CA GLU A 23 -7.86 24.60 -0.83
C GLU A 23 -6.45 24.48 -0.21
N PRO A 24 -5.38 24.85 -0.94
CA PRO A 24 -4.01 24.75 -0.45
C PRO A 24 -3.80 25.53 0.85
N GLY A 25 -3.00 24.97 1.75
CA GLY A 25 -2.76 25.56 3.07
C GLY A 25 -1.83 24.70 3.90
N ASP A 26 -1.99 24.72 5.22
CA ASP A 26 -1.39 23.72 6.08
C ASP A 26 -2.25 22.43 6.03
N PHE A 27 -1.60 21.27 5.83
CA PHE A 27 -2.30 19.99 5.64
C PHE A 27 -3.07 19.57 6.91
N ALA A 28 -2.48 19.84 8.09
CA ALA A 28 -3.02 19.46 9.39
C ALA A 28 -4.32 20.20 9.70
N SER A 29 -4.38 21.49 9.34
CA SER A 29 -5.51 22.37 9.65
C SER A 29 -6.69 22.26 8.67
N PHE A 30 -6.61 21.41 7.65
CA PHE A 30 -7.70 21.27 6.66
C PHE A 30 -9.04 20.85 7.30
N PRO A 31 -9.10 19.87 8.23
CA PRO A 31 -10.33 19.52 8.93
C PRO A 31 -10.95 20.71 9.67
N GLU A 32 -10.15 21.55 10.34
CA GLU A 32 -10.61 22.74 11.05
C GLU A 32 -11.17 23.77 10.07
N ARG A 33 -10.46 24.03 8.96
CA ARG A 33 -10.92 24.95 7.91
C ARG A 33 -12.24 24.52 7.29
N LYS A 34 -12.52 23.21 7.24
CA LYS A 34 -13.80 22.66 6.75
C LYS A 34 -14.83 22.40 7.87
N GLY A 35 -14.58 22.84 9.10
CA GLY A 35 -15.50 22.69 10.23
C GLY A 35 -15.69 21.24 10.71
N LYS A 36 -14.77 20.34 10.35
CA LYS A 36 -14.80 18.91 10.68
C LYS A 36 -13.80 18.51 11.78
N GLY A 37 -12.85 19.36 12.16
CA GLY A 37 -11.81 19.03 13.16
C GLY A 37 -12.37 18.39 14.46
N ARG A 38 -13.27 19.09 15.16
CA ARG A 38 -13.93 18.56 16.37
C ARG A 38 -14.70 17.25 16.15
N MET A 39 -15.27 17.07 14.96
CA MET A 39 -16.03 15.86 14.63
C MET A 39 -15.09 14.66 14.44
N LEU A 40 -13.86 14.88 13.99
CA LEU A 40 -12.84 13.83 13.88
C LEU A 40 -12.20 13.49 15.24
N ASP A 41 -12.18 14.42 16.19
CA ASP A 41 -11.69 14.19 17.56
C ASP A 41 -12.68 13.36 18.41
N THR A 42 -13.98 13.52 18.15
CA THR A 42 -15.08 12.82 18.87
C THR A 42 -15.76 11.74 18.02
N PRO A 43 -15.08 11.25 16.98
CA PRO A 43 -15.62 10.58 15.78
C PRO A 43 -17.14 10.64 15.58
N ALA A 44 -17.70 11.85 15.52
CA ALA A 44 -19.15 12.09 15.48
C ALA A 44 -19.73 11.92 14.06
N PHE A 45 -19.46 10.79 13.41
CA PHE A 45 -19.80 10.54 12.00
C PHE A 45 -21.31 10.60 11.70
N SER A 46 -22.17 10.42 12.71
CA SER A 46 -23.63 10.57 12.59
C SER A 46 -24.10 12.02 12.37
N GLN A 47 -23.24 13.02 12.55
CA GLN A 47 -23.61 14.44 12.38
C GLN A 47 -23.64 14.92 10.93
N ALA A 48 -23.23 14.09 9.97
CA ALA A 48 -23.26 14.38 8.55
C ALA A 48 -23.57 13.12 7.75
N ARG A 49 -23.96 13.29 6.49
CA ARG A 49 -24.23 12.13 5.63
C ARG A 49 -22.94 11.33 5.36
N PRO A 50 -22.99 10.00 5.30
CA PRO A 50 -21.82 9.17 4.99
C PRO A 50 -21.11 9.57 3.68
N GLU A 51 -21.85 10.00 2.67
CA GLU A 51 -21.32 10.48 1.39
C GLU A 51 -20.50 11.77 1.55
N GLU A 52 -20.89 12.64 2.48
CA GLU A 52 -20.14 13.88 2.79
C GLU A 52 -18.81 13.56 3.44
N TRP A 53 -18.75 12.52 4.28
CA TRP A 53 -17.50 12.01 4.85
C TRP A 53 -16.59 11.39 3.79
N GLN A 54 -17.17 10.60 2.87
CA GLN A 54 -16.42 10.05 1.74
C GLN A 54 -15.79 11.18 0.89
N ALA A 55 -16.57 12.20 0.54
CA ALA A 55 -16.10 13.38 -0.18
C ALA A 55 -15.01 14.14 0.59
N PHE A 56 -15.21 14.35 1.89
CA PHE A 56 -14.26 15.02 2.77
C PHE A 56 -12.91 14.27 2.82
N PHE A 57 -12.92 12.96 3.08
CA PHE A 57 -11.70 12.16 3.15
C PHE A 57 -10.98 12.08 1.80
N GLN A 58 -11.71 11.99 0.68
CA GLN A 58 -11.08 12.02 -0.64
C GLN A 58 -10.43 13.39 -0.92
N THR A 59 -11.12 14.49 -0.61
CA THR A 59 -10.60 15.85 -0.79
C THR A 59 -9.34 16.07 0.06
N TRP A 60 -9.41 15.72 1.33
CA TRP A 60 -8.32 15.94 2.28
C TRP A 60 -7.15 14.98 2.04
N LEU A 61 -7.41 13.68 2.15
CA LEU A 61 -6.34 12.68 2.25
C LEU A 61 -5.76 12.28 0.88
N TYR A 62 -6.56 12.33 -0.19
CA TYR A 62 -6.06 12.07 -1.54
C TYR A 62 -5.52 13.35 -2.17
N PHE A 63 -6.39 14.31 -2.45
CA PHE A 63 -6.01 15.52 -3.19
C PHE A 63 -5.17 16.46 -2.35
N GLY A 64 -5.48 16.64 -1.07
CA GLY A 64 -4.64 17.44 -0.18
C GLY A 64 -3.23 16.88 -0.01
N CYS A 65 -3.09 15.56 0.14
CA CYS A 65 -1.77 14.90 0.20
C CYS A 65 -0.96 15.19 -1.06
N LEU A 66 -1.61 15.01 -2.22
CA LEU A 66 -1.00 15.23 -3.53
C LEU A 66 -0.55 16.70 -3.70
N VAL A 67 -1.46 17.65 -3.45
CA VAL A 67 -1.19 19.09 -3.59
C VAL A 67 -0.09 19.55 -2.65
N GLU A 68 -0.15 19.19 -1.36
CA GLU A 68 0.81 19.70 -0.37
C GLU A 68 2.21 19.09 -0.53
N ILE A 69 2.31 17.79 -0.85
CA ILE A 69 3.63 17.16 -1.10
C ILE A 69 4.29 17.78 -2.33
N PHE A 70 3.56 17.93 -3.43
CA PHE A 70 4.13 18.52 -4.64
C PHE A 70 4.48 20.00 -4.45
N LYS A 71 3.68 20.76 -3.69
CA LYS A 71 4.00 22.13 -3.30
C LYS A 71 5.31 22.23 -2.50
N VAL A 72 5.58 21.27 -1.61
CA VAL A 72 6.86 21.20 -0.85
C VAL A 72 8.07 21.08 -1.77
N VAL A 73 7.94 20.43 -2.94
CA VAL A 73 8.99 20.33 -3.98
C VAL A 73 8.88 21.41 -5.06
N GLY A 74 8.03 22.42 -4.83
CA GLY A 74 7.84 23.59 -5.69
C GLY A 74 6.97 23.35 -6.92
N LEU A 75 6.17 22.28 -6.93
CA LEU A 75 5.28 21.93 -8.03
C LEU A 75 3.83 22.30 -7.71
N GLU A 76 3.20 23.02 -8.63
CA GLU A 76 1.77 23.29 -8.59
C GLU A 76 0.99 22.15 -9.22
N VAL A 77 0.06 21.60 -8.45
CA VAL A 77 -0.80 20.51 -8.89
C VAL A 77 -2.09 21.08 -9.43
N ASN A 78 -2.44 20.70 -10.65
CA ASN A 78 -3.78 20.90 -11.16
C ASN A 78 -4.61 19.65 -10.86
N GLN A 79 -5.56 19.77 -9.93
CA GLN A 79 -6.44 18.68 -9.50
C GLN A 79 -7.19 18.03 -10.66
N ASN A 80 -7.58 18.79 -11.69
CA ASN A 80 -8.29 18.28 -12.87
C ASN A 80 -7.47 17.30 -13.70
N ARG A 81 -6.13 17.31 -13.59
CA ARG A 81 -5.27 16.29 -14.25
C ARG A 81 -5.39 14.91 -13.62
N PHE A 82 -6.00 14.84 -12.44
CA PHE A 82 -6.22 13.61 -11.70
C PHE A 82 -7.69 13.17 -11.72
N VAL A 83 -8.50 13.76 -12.61
CA VAL A 83 -9.90 13.44 -12.81
C VAL A 83 -10.14 13.18 -14.30
N ARG A 84 -10.80 12.07 -14.60
CA ARG A 84 -11.18 11.69 -15.97
C ARG A 84 -12.70 11.54 -16.04
N GLU A 85 -13.32 12.14 -17.05
CA GLU A 85 -14.73 11.94 -17.32
C GLU A 85 -14.99 10.55 -17.91
N THR A 86 -16.05 9.90 -17.43
CA THR A 86 -16.53 8.60 -17.94
C THR A 86 -18.05 8.64 -18.10
N GLU A 87 -18.63 7.67 -18.81
CA GLU A 87 -20.10 7.56 -18.95
C GLU A 87 -20.83 7.48 -17.61
N SER A 88 -20.18 6.92 -16.57
CA SER A 88 -20.73 6.81 -15.21
C SER A 88 -20.46 8.03 -14.33
N GLY A 89 -19.82 9.07 -14.87
CA GLY A 89 -19.39 10.27 -14.15
C GLY A 89 -17.88 10.37 -13.97
N PRO A 90 -17.40 11.40 -13.26
CA PRO A 90 -15.97 11.65 -13.08
C PRO A 90 -15.33 10.59 -12.18
N VAL A 91 -14.14 10.14 -12.55
CA VAL A 91 -13.34 9.16 -11.80
C VAL A 91 -11.96 9.71 -11.50
N VAL A 92 -11.37 9.27 -10.38
CA VAL A 92 -9.97 9.61 -10.05
C VAL A 92 -9.04 8.84 -10.98
N ASP A 93 -8.21 9.56 -11.73
CA ASP A 93 -7.22 9.02 -12.66
C ASP A 93 -5.82 9.43 -12.20
N SER A 94 -5.03 8.47 -11.75
CA SER A 94 -3.68 8.77 -11.26
C SER A 94 -2.60 8.66 -12.35
N THR A 95 -2.98 8.53 -13.62
CA THR A 95 -2.03 8.39 -14.73
C THR A 95 -1.07 9.57 -14.75
N ALA A 96 -1.52 10.81 -14.49
CA ALA A 96 -0.63 11.98 -14.49
C ALA A 96 0.46 11.98 -13.39
N LEU A 97 0.39 11.08 -12.40
CA LEU A 97 1.30 11.08 -11.25
C LEU A 97 2.77 10.88 -11.66
N HIS A 98 3.05 10.06 -12.68
CA HIS A 98 4.42 9.81 -13.13
C HIS A 98 5.11 11.10 -13.61
N VAL A 99 4.38 11.99 -14.29
CA VAL A 99 4.90 13.29 -14.77
C VAL A 99 5.37 14.15 -13.59
N TYR A 100 4.56 14.21 -12.53
CA TYR A 100 4.91 14.96 -11.33
C TYR A 100 6.07 14.32 -10.55
N ILE A 101 6.12 12.99 -10.50
CA ILE A 101 7.23 12.25 -9.89
C ILE A 101 8.53 12.50 -10.66
N ASP A 102 8.51 12.45 -11.98
CA ASP A 102 9.73 12.63 -12.79
C ASP A 102 10.26 14.07 -12.69
N GLU A 103 9.36 15.06 -12.65
CA GLU A 103 9.73 16.44 -12.38
C GLU A 103 10.28 16.63 -10.95
N TRP A 104 9.72 15.95 -9.94
CA TRP A 104 10.31 15.94 -8.61
C TRP A 104 11.74 15.36 -8.64
N LYS A 105 11.96 14.21 -9.27
CA LYS A 105 13.31 13.62 -9.41
C LYS A 105 14.28 14.59 -10.11
N PHE A 106 13.82 15.25 -11.18
CA PHE A 106 14.62 16.24 -11.91
C PHE A 106 15.04 17.41 -11.01
N ARG A 107 14.11 17.97 -10.25
CA ARG A 107 14.42 19.06 -9.31
C ARG A 107 15.34 18.62 -8.18
N ASP A 108 15.12 17.45 -7.61
CA ASP A 108 15.97 16.94 -6.55
C ASP A 108 17.42 16.79 -7.03
N THR A 109 17.63 16.28 -8.25
CA THR A 109 18.97 16.15 -8.86
C THR A 109 19.59 17.50 -9.26
N ALA A 110 18.81 18.46 -9.76
CA ALA A 110 19.31 19.78 -10.16
C ALA A 110 19.74 20.68 -8.97
N TYR A 111 19.05 20.60 -7.84
CA TYR A 111 19.34 21.43 -6.66
C TYR A 111 20.27 20.72 -5.67
N SER A 112 21.59 20.84 -5.88
CA SER A 112 22.63 20.32 -4.97
C SER A 112 22.80 21.15 -3.68
N ARG A 113 21.73 21.27 -2.86
CA ARG A 113 21.83 21.79 -1.48
C ARG A 113 21.27 20.78 -0.49
N THR A 114 22.16 20.02 0.14
CA THR A 114 21.86 18.98 1.13
C THR A 114 20.97 19.48 2.28
N GLU A 115 21.22 20.70 2.78
CA GLU A 115 20.44 21.29 3.88
C GLU A 115 18.96 21.51 3.52
N ASN A 116 18.67 21.93 2.28
CA ASN A 116 17.29 22.09 1.82
C ASN A 116 16.58 20.73 1.67
N ARG A 117 17.31 19.69 1.23
CA ARG A 117 16.73 18.34 1.07
C ARG A 117 16.23 17.76 2.38
N GLN A 118 16.93 17.97 3.50
CA GLN A 118 16.47 17.47 4.80
C GLN A 118 15.19 18.18 5.26
N ALA A 119 15.09 19.50 5.09
CA ALA A 119 13.90 20.27 5.44
C ALA A 119 12.71 19.95 4.52
N VAL A 120 12.95 19.72 3.23
CA VAL A 120 11.96 19.25 2.26
C VAL A 120 11.45 17.86 2.67
N TRP A 121 12.34 16.91 2.94
CA TRP A 121 11.95 15.56 3.36
C TRP A 121 11.20 15.56 4.69
N GLY A 122 11.64 16.34 5.67
CA GLY A 122 10.93 16.48 6.95
C GLY A 122 9.48 16.96 6.79
N ARG A 123 9.24 17.91 5.87
CA ARG A 123 7.88 18.38 5.53
C ARG A 123 7.05 17.30 4.84
N ILE A 124 7.65 16.56 3.90
CA ILE A 124 6.97 15.43 3.23
C ILE A 124 6.61 14.33 4.23
N CYS A 125 7.53 13.93 5.11
CA CYS A 125 7.27 12.97 6.18
C CYS A 125 6.13 13.44 7.09
N SER A 126 6.14 14.71 7.50
CA SER A 126 5.07 15.28 8.32
C SER A 126 3.70 15.13 7.66
N ILE A 127 3.57 15.42 6.37
CA ILE A 127 2.30 15.25 5.62
C ILE A 127 1.92 13.77 5.55
N LEU A 128 2.86 12.89 5.18
CA LEU A 128 2.61 11.45 5.07
C LEU A 128 2.21 10.81 6.41
N ASP A 129 2.84 11.22 7.51
CA ASP A 129 2.51 10.75 8.86
C ASP A 129 1.11 11.20 9.28
N GLN A 130 0.68 12.40 8.90
CA GLN A 130 -0.69 12.88 9.14
C GLN A 130 -1.73 12.10 8.32
N VAL A 131 -1.45 11.83 7.03
CA VAL A 131 -2.32 10.97 6.20
C VAL A 131 -2.42 9.59 6.82
N ARG A 132 -1.29 9.01 7.26
CA ARG A 132 -1.24 7.70 7.90
C ARG A 132 -2.00 7.67 9.22
N ALA A 133 -1.88 8.71 10.05
CA ALA A 133 -2.64 8.85 11.29
C ALA A 133 -4.15 8.92 11.02
N ALA A 134 -4.56 9.69 10.00
CA ALA A 134 -5.95 9.79 9.59
C ALA A 134 -6.51 8.44 9.09
N LEU A 135 -5.73 7.72 8.28
CA LEU A 135 -6.09 6.38 7.79
C LEU A 135 -6.23 5.35 8.92
N ASN A 136 -5.35 5.39 9.92
CA ASN A 136 -5.34 4.40 11.00
C ASN A 136 -6.30 4.71 12.15
N HIS A 137 -6.84 5.93 12.25
CA HIS A 137 -7.78 6.29 13.31
C HIS A 137 -9.14 6.78 12.81
N PRO A 138 -9.36 8.04 12.41
CA PRO A 138 -10.71 8.50 12.04
C PRO A 138 -11.32 7.69 10.88
N VAL A 139 -10.53 7.27 9.88
CA VAL A 139 -11.00 6.40 8.79
C VAL A 139 -11.42 5.01 9.30
N GLU A 140 -10.66 4.40 10.21
CA GLU A 140 -11.03 3.12 10.83
C GLU A 140 -12.28 3.25 11.71
N VAL A 141 -12.46 4.37 12.41
CA VAL A 141 -13.69 4.62 13.18
C VAL A 141 -14.88 4.83 12.25
N PHE A 142 -14.68 5.50 11.11
CA PHE A 142 -15.72 5.62 10.08
C PHE A 142 -16.08 4.25 9.48
N ASN A 143 -15.11 3.38 9.22
CA ASN A 143 -15.37 1.99 8.79
C ASN A 143 -16.26 1.25 9.80
N LYS A 144 -15.95 1.37 11.10
CA LYS A 144 -16.76 0.77 12.18
C LYS A 144 -18.18 1.35 12.23
N TYR A 145 -18.31 2.66 12.04
CA TYR A 145 -19.60 3.34 11.97
C TYR A 145 -20.47 2.80 10.81
N LEU A 146 -19.91 2.68 9.60
CA LEU A 146 -20.61 2.10 8.45
C LEU A 146 -21.04 0.65 8.72
N ALA A 147 -20.13 -0.17 9.27
CA ALA A 147 -20.42 -1.56 9.61
C ALA A 147 -21.52 -1.70 10.68
N THR A 148 -21.52 -0.83 11.69
CA THR A 148 -22.50 -0.86 12.79
C THR A 148 -23.89 -0.39 12.33
N THR A 149 -23.93 0.55 11.37
CA THR A 149 -25.19 1.10 10.84
C THR A 149 -25.75 0.33 9.65
N GLY A 150 -24.96 -0.58 9.06
CA GLY A 150 -25.35 -1.31 7.84
C GLY A 150 -25.37 -0.42 6.59
N ILE A 151 -24.74 0.75 6.63
CA ILE A 151 -24.69 1.67 5.49
C ILE A 151 -23.63 1.18 4.50
N GLU A 152 -24.07 0.87 3.28
CA GLU A 152 -23.18 0.48 2.20
C GLU A 152 -22.74 1.68 1.38
N LEU A 153 -21.43 1.90 1.29
CA LEU A 153 -20.81 2.87 0.38
C LEU A 153 -19.88 2.14 -0.59
N PRO A 154 -20.37 1.70 -1.77
CA PRO A 154 -19.57 0.86 -2.69
C PRO A 154 -18.26 1.50 -3.17
N ASN A 155 -18.18 2.84 -3.20
CA ASN A 155 -16.99 3.57 -3.61
C ASN A 155 -15.98 3.78 -2.47
N TRP A 156 -16.43 3.77 -1.22
CA TRP A 156 -15.59 4.13 -0.07
C TRP A 156 -14.35 3.23 0.12
N PRO A 157 -14.45 1.89 0.05
CA PRO A 157 -13.27 1.04 0.15
C PRO A 157 -12.22 1.37 -0.92
N LYS A 158 -12.66 1.73 -2.13
CA LYS A 158 -11.75 2.07 -3.22
C LYS A 158 -11.03 3.40 -2.97
N ILE A 159 -11.70 4.37 -2.32
CA ILE A 159 -11.10 5.64 -1.89
C ILE A 159 -10.06 5.39 -0.79
N ALA A 160 -10.42 4.67 0.27
CA ALA A 160 -9.48 4.41 1.37
C ALA A 160 -8.22 3.69 0.86
N LEU A 161 -8.40 2.70 -0.03
CA LEU A 161 -7.29 2.01 -0.69
C LEU A 161 -6.45 2.95 -1.57
N SER A 162 -7.09 3.83 -2.35
CA SER A 162 -6.36 4.74 -3.24
C SER A 162 -5.52 5.77 -2.48
N VAL A 163 -6.00 6.24 -1.32
CA VAL A 163 -5.25 7.12 -0.41
C VAL A 163 -4.01 6.40 0.15
N GLY A 164 -4.19 5.18 0.67
CA GLY A 164 -3.09 4.39 1.22
C GLY A 164 -1.99 4.11 0.18
N LEU A 165 -2.40 3.74 -1.04
CA LEU A 165 -1.49 3.48 -2.16
C LEU A 165 -0.79 4.75 -2.65
N LEU A 166 -1.49 5.90 -2.73
CA LEU A 166 -0.87 7.18 -3.06
C LEU A 166 0.22 7.54 -2.05
N GLY A 167 -0.09 7.46 -0.75
CA GLY A 167 0.87 7.75 0.32
C GLY A 167 2.07 6.82 0.28
N ARG A 168 1.85 5.52 0.08
CA ARG A 168 2.91 4.51 -0.10
C ARG A 168 3.81 4.81 -1.30
N THR A 169 3.24 5.23 -2.43
CA THR A 169 3.99 5.62 -3.64
C THR A 169 4.86 6.85 -3.37
N LEU A 170 4.28 7.92 -2.82
CA LEU A 170 5.01 9.17 -2.54
C LEU A 170 6.10 8.99 -1.48
N GLN A 171 5.85 8.17 -0.46
CA GLN A 171 6.86 7.80 0.53
C GLN A 171 8.07 7.13 -0.12
N GLU A 172 7.84 6.16 -1.01
CA GLU A 172 8.93 5.43 -1.68
C GLU A 172 9.72 6.31 -2.63
N VAL A 173 9.04 7.18 -3.39
CA VAL A 173 9.72 8.15 -4.26
C VAL A 173 10.66 9.04 -3.45
N GLY A 174 10.15 9.67 -2.39
CA GLY A 174 10.97 10.56 -1.58
C GLY A 174 12.08 9.83 -0.82
N TYR A 175 11.82 8.59 -0.37
CA TYR A 175 12.83 7.75 0.27
C TYR A 175 13.99 7.43 -0.69
N ARG A 176 13.68 6.94 -1.90
CA ARG A 176 14.69 6.62 -2.92
C ARG A 176 15.51 7.83 -3.37
N LEU A 177 14.92 9.02 -3.37
CA LEU A 177 15.64 10.25 -3.66
C LEU A 177 16.59 10.65 -2.51
N ARG A 178 16.24 10.33 -1.26
CA ARG A 178 17.04 10.70 -0.09
C ARG A 178 18.14 9.71 0.25
N TYR A 179 17.87 8.42 0.09
CA TYR A 179 18.72 7.33 0.57
C TYR A 179 19.10 6.39 -0.57
N ALA A 180 20.39 6.06 -0.67
CA ALA A 180 20.91 5.13 -1.69
C ALA A 180 20.53 3.66 -1.43
N ALA A 181 20.17 3.30 -0.19
CA ALA A 181 19.85 1.94 0.20
C ALA A 181 18.44 1.85 0.81
N PRO A 182 17.64 0.83 0.46
CA PRO A 182 16.38 0.54 1.15
C PRO A 182 16.67 0.21 2.62
N LYS A 183 15.99 0.89 3.55
CA LYS A 183 15.85 0.44 4.95
C LYS A 183 14.67 -0.52 5.02
N ASP A 184 14.60 -1.38 6.03
CA ASP A 184 13.47 -2.29 6.24
C ASP A 184 12.21 -1.54 6.71
N TRP A 185 11.60 -0.77 5.81
CA TRP A 185 10.49 0.12 6.12
C TRP A 185 9.12 -0.55 5.98
N HIS A 186 9.09 -1.90 5.95
CA HIS A 186 7.88 -2.73 6.04
C HIS A 186 6.99 -2.41 7.27
N GLN A 187 7.51 -1.64 8.23
CA GLN A 187 6.80 -1.25 9.44
C GLN A 187 5.75 -0.15 9.25
N TYR A 188 5.80 0.63 8.16
CA TYR A 188 4.84 1.72 7.96
C TYR A 188 3.53 1.22 7.35
N LYS A 189 2.56 0.95 8.22
CA LYS A 189 1.20 0.50 7.83
C LYS A 189 0.36 1.67 7.32
N TRP A 190 0.03 1.64 6.03
CA TRP A 190 -0.77 2.65 5.31
C TRP A 190 -2.30 2.45 5.45
N GLY A 191 -2.79 1.97 6.61
CA GLY A 191 -4.20 1.63 6.80
C GLY A 191 -4.72 0.59 5.80
N GLY A 192 -6.03 0.38 5.73
CA GLY A 192 -6.66 -0.34 4.60
C GLY A 192 -6.37 -1.85 4.49
N HIS A 193 -5.72 -2.46 5.48
CA HIS A 193 -5.42 -3.90 5.46
C HIS A 193 -6.68 -4.75 5.30
N ALA A 194 -7.83 -4.35 5.85
CA ALA A 194 -9.09 -5.08 5.70
C ALA A 194 -9.53 -5.22 4.24
N ILE A 195 -9.30 -4.19 3.41
CA ILE A 195 -9.70 -4.17 2.00
C ILE A 195 -8.78 -5.04 1.17
N LEU A 196 -7.47 -4.97 1.45
CA LEU A 196 -6.48 -5.85 0.81
C LEU A 196 -6.66 -7.31 1.24
N GLN A 197 -7.00 -7.53 2.51
CA GLN A 197 -7.34 -8.85 3.06
C GLN A 197 -8.55 -9.44 2.34
N ASP A 198 -9.64 -8.67 2.22
CA ASP A 198 -10.84 -9.09 1.48
C ASP A 198 -10.52 -9.38 0.01
N ARG A 199 -9.72 -8.53 -0.63
CA ARG A 199 -9.29 -8.73 -2.02
C ARG A 199 -8.50 -10.03 -2.18
N LEU A 200 -7.53 -10.30 -1.30
CA LEU A 200 -6.77 -11.54 -1.33
C LEU A 200 -7.67 -12.77 -1.10
N ARG A 201 -8.63 -12.70 -0.15
CA ARG A 201 -9.60 -13.78 0.07
C ARG A 201 -10.41 -14.08 -1.18
N ARG A 202 -10.94 -13.04 -1.84
CA ARG A 202 -11.72 -13.20 -3.10
C ARG A 202 -10.89 -13.76 -4.25
N SER A 203 -9.58 -13.53 -4.24
CA SER A 203 -8.65 -14.11 -5.22
C SER A 203 -8.18 -15.54 -4.87
N GLY A 204 -8.73 -16.17 -3.83
CA GLY A 204 -8.43 -17.56 -3.47
C GLY A 204 -7.11 -17.77 -2.74
N TRP A 205 -6.57 -16.73 -2.10
CA TRP A 205 -5.35 -16.84 -1.29
C TRP A 205 -5.63 -17.50 0.07
N CYS A 206 -4.71 -18.34 0.52
CA CYS A 206 -4.81 -19.04 1.81
C CYS A 206 -4.70 -18.08 3.00
N GLY A 207 -5.44 -18.31 4.09
CA GLY A 207 -5.40 -17.48 5.30
C GLY A 207 -3.99 -17.24 5.86
N ALA A 208 -3.14 -18.27 5.85
CA ALA A 208 -1.72 -18.16 6.24
C ALA A 208 -0.91 -17.22 5.34
N GLU A 209 -1.12 -17.28 4.03
CA GLU A 209 -0.44 -16.40 3.08
C GLU A 209 -0.91 -14.97 3.22
N ILE A 210 -2.22 -14.77 3.40
CA ILE A 210 -2.81 -13.46 3.64
C ILE A 210 -2.19 -12.81 4.88
N LYS A 211 -2.11 -13.54 6.00
CA LYS A 211 -1.48 -13.04 7.23
C LYS A 211 -0.01 -12.69 7.00
N ARG A 212 0.75 -13.56 6.32
CA ARG A 212 2.16 -13.31 5.98
C ARG A 212 2.32 -12.05 5.12
N PHE A 213 1.53 -11.92 4.07
CA PHE A 213 1.57 -10.78 3.15
C PHE A 213 1.25 -9.47 3.86
N LEU A 214 0.19 -9.43 4.65
CA LEU A 214 -0.21 -8.22 5.37
C LEU A 214 0.77 -7.84 6.49
N ALA A 215 1.56 -8.78 6.99
CA ALA A 215 2.55 -8.56 8.04
C ALA A 215 3.92 -8.11 7.52
N HIS A 216 4.35 -8.62 6.36
CA HIS A 216 5.73 -8.50 5.90
C HIS A 216 5.89 -7.85 4.53
N GLU A 217 4.85 -7.82 3.71
CA GLU A 217 4.97 -7.29 2.36
C GLU A 217 4.45 -5.85 2.29
N PRO A 218 5.05 -5.01 1.43
CA PRO A 218 4.59 -3.64 1.28
C PRO A 218 3.21 -3.59 0.59
N MET A 219 2.43 -2.54 0.88
CA MET A 219 1.04 -2.43 0.45
C MET A 219 0.82 -2.57 -1.08
N ASP A 220 1.74 -2.02 -1.87
CA ASP A 220 1.76 -2.11 -3.33
C ASP A 220 1.97 -3.54 -3.83
N PHE A 221 2.85 -4.32 -3.18
CA PHE A 221 2.97 -5.76 -3.44
C PHE A 221 1.66 -6.48 -3.13
N VAL A 222 1.08 -6.25 -1.95
CA VAL A 222 -0.18 -6.89 -1.54
C VAL A 222 -1.32 -6.55 -2.50
N TYR A 223 -1.37 -5.30 -2.97
CA TYR A 223 -2.32 -4.84 -3.98
C TYR A 223 -2.15 -5.57 -5.32
N TYR A 224 -0.90 -5.70 -5.80
CA TYR A 224 -0.59 -6.43 -7.03
C TYR A 224 -0.96 -7.91 -6.91
N VAL A 225 -0.56 -8.56 -5.83
CA VAL A 225 -0.81 -9.98 -5.58
C VAL A 225 -2.29 -10.27 -5.38
N GLY A 226 -3.02 -9.39 -4.70
CA GLY A 226 -4.48 -9.48 -4.59
C GLY A 226 -5.21 -9.30 -5.91
N ALA A 227 -4.57 -8.75 -6.95
CA ALA A 227 -5.14 -8.65 -8.29
C ALA A 227 -4.95 -9.93 -9.13
N MET A 228 -4.14 -10.88 -8.66
CA MET A 228 -3.96 -12.19 -9.29
C MET A 228 -4.83 -13.22 -8.58
N THR A 229 -5.40 -14.14 -9.35
CA THR A 229 -5.89 -15.41 -8.80
C THR A 229 -4.71 -16.14 -8.15
N SER A 230 -4.90 -16.67 -6.94
CA SER A 230 -3.90 -17.49 -6.28
C SER A 230 -3.49 -18.64 -7.20
N PRO A 231 -2.18 -18.90 -7.39
CA PRO A 231 -1.70 -20.06 -8.14
C PRO A 231 -2.21 -21.39 -7.56
N ARG A 232 -2.69 -21.36 -6.31
CA ARG A 232 -3.19 -22.48 -5.52
C ARG A 232 -4.66 -22.32 -5.17
N ALA A 233 -5.41 -21.53 -5.95
CA ALA A 233 -6.84 -21.32 -5.75
C ALA A 233 -7.67 -22.62 -5.85
N GLN A 234 -7.13 -23.65 -6.51
CA GLN A 234 -7.76 -24.96 -6.68
C GLN A 234 -7.39 -25.95 -5.56
N ASP A 235 -6.40 -25.64 -4.72
CA ASP A 235 -6.02 -26.51 -3.62
C ASP A 235 -7.06 -26.43 -2.49
N ASP A 236 -7.23 -27.50 -1.72
CA ASP A 236 -8.10 -27.48 -0.54
C ASP A 236 -7.39 -26.78 0.63
N HIS A 237 -7.87 -25.57 0.97
CA HIS A 237 -7.37 -24.80 2.11
C HIS A 237 -8.23 -24.95 3.37
N GLY A 238 -9.21 -25.87 3.39
CA GLY A 238 -10.16 -26.04 4.51
C GLY A 238 -9.49 -26.36 5.84
N GLU A 239 -8.35 -27.06 5.82
CA GLU A 239 -7.57 -27.41 7.01
C GLU A 239 -6.42 -26.43 7.31
N CYS A 240 -6.24 -25.40 6.48
CA CYS A 240 -5.16 -24.44 6.70
C CYS A 240 -5.40 -23.61 7.97
N GLU A 241 -4.34 -23.45 8.75
CA GLU A 241 -4.35 -22.60 9.94
C GLU A 241 -4.01 -21.14 9.58
N GLU A 242 -4.15 -20.24 10.54
CA GLU A 242 -3.87 -18.82 10.35
C GLU A 242 -2.40 -18.52 10.03
N THR A 243 -1.48 -19.44 10.34
CA THR A 243 -0.03 -19.28 10.11
C THR A 243 0.58 -20.42 9.29
N VAL A 244 -0.18 -21.49 9.01
CA VAL A 244 0.31 -22.70 8.33
C VAL A 244 -0.63 -23.07 7.19
N CYS A 245 -0.10 -23.08 5.96
CA CYS A 245 -0.84 -23.57 4.78
C CYS A 245 -0.61 -25.08 4.61
N ARG A 246 -1.59 -25.90 5.02
CA ARG A 246 -1.51 -27.37 4.93
C ARG A 246 -1.50 -27.89 3.50
N ALA A 247 -2.27 -27.27 2.60
CA ALA A 247 -2.19 -27.54 1.17
C ALA A 247 -0.76 -27.45 0.62
N LYS A 248 0.05 -26.50 1.13
CA LYS A 248 1.47 -26.39 0.75
C LYS A 248 2.28 -27.59 1.22
N ALA A 249 2.03 -28.06 2.44
CA ALA A 249 2.74 -29.19 3.02
C ALA A 249 2.41 -30.51 2.30
N GLU A 250 1.16 -30.70 1.89
CA GLU A 250 0.73 -31.84 1.07
C GLU A 250 1.31 -31.78 -0.34
N ALA A 251 1.28 -30.61 -0.99
CA ALA A 251 1.93 -30.43 -2.29
C ALA A 251 3.45 -30.70 -2.21
N ALA A 252 4.09 -30.33 -1.09
CA ALA A 252 5.49 -30.60 -0.86
C ALA A 252 5.78 -32.09 -0.62
N SER A 253 4.90 -32.84 0.03
CA SER A 253 5.07 -34.29 0.21
C SER A 253 4.82 -35.08 -1.08
N ALA A 254 3.95 -34.56 -1.96
CA ALA A 254 3.74 -35.09 -3.30
C ALA A 254 4.81 -34.64 -4.33
N TYR A 255 5.69 -33.70 -3.96
CA TYR A 255 6.71 -33.18 -4.87
C TYR A 255 7.67 -34.29 -5.32
N ARG A 256 7.83 -34.43 -6.63
CA ARG A 256 8.84 -35.30 -7.24
C ARG A 256 9.83 -34.43 -7.99
N THR A 257 11.09 -34.47 -7.58
CA THR A 257 12.20 -33.82 -8.27
C THR A 257 12.23 -34.30 -9.72
N ARG A 258 12.17 -33.37 -10.68
CA ARG A 258 12.35 -33.66 -12.09
C ARG A 258 13.80 -33.42 -12.47
N HIS A 259 14.40 -34.39 -13.14
CA HIS A 259 15.76 -34.26 -13.66
C HIS A 259 15.77 -33.51 -15.00
N ALA A 260 16.87 -32.84 -15.31
CA ALA A 260 17.07 -32.22 -16.62
C ALA A 260 17.07 -33.30 -17.73
N PRO A 261 16.65 -32.98 -18.97
CA PRO A 261 16.74 -33.91 -20.10
C PRO A 261 18.17 -34.46 -20.25
N GLY A 262 18.33 -35.78 -20.24
CA GLY A 262 19.64 -36.46 -20.35
C GLY A 262 20.32 -36.80 -19.02
N CYS A 263 19.78 -36.36 -17.88
CA CYS A 263 20.27 -36.82 -16.58
C CYS A 263 19.77 -38.25 -16.32
N ALA A 264 20.68 -39.18 -16.04
CA ALA A 264 20.35 -40.58 -15.78
C ALA A 264 19.62 -40.80 -14.44
N GLY A 265 19.42 -39.74 -13.65
CA GLY A 265 18.81 -39.80 -12.34
C GLY A 265 19.69 -40.58 -11.34
N GLY A 266 19.13 -40.81 -10.16
CA GLY A 266 19.83 -41.49 -9.07
C GLY A 266 21.11 -40.77 -8.62
N GLU A 267 22.12 -41.53 -8.21
CA GLU A 267 23.41 -41.03 -7.68
C GLU A 267 24.22 -40.23 -8.70
N SER A 268 23.91 -40.36 -10.00
CA SER A 268 24.56 -39.59 -11.08
C SER A 268 24.03 -38.17 -11.23
N CYS A 269 22.88 -37.85 -10.61
CA CYS A 269 22.32 -36.53 -10.64
C CYS A 269 23.09 -35.61 -9.68
N VAL A 270 23.90 -34.70 -10.22
CA VAL A 270 24.45 -33.61 -9.44
C VAL A 270 23.29 -32.68 -9.09
N LEU A 271 22.77 -32.83 -7.87
CA LEU A 271 21.95 -31.79 -7.27
C LEU A 271 22.84 -30.55 -7.23
N TRP A 272 22.41 -29.51 -7.95
CA TRP A 272 22.87 -28.16 -7.67
C TRP A 272 22.27 -27.80 -6.32
N ASP A 273 22.93 -28.29 -5.27
CA ASP A 273 22.63 -27.88 -3.93
C ASP A 273 23.00 -26.40 -3.81
N MET A 274 22.32 -25.72 -2.90
CA MET A 274 22.67 -24.34 -2.59
C MET A 274 24.16 -24.31 -2.16
N PRO A 275 25.02 -23.48 -2.77
CA PRO A 275 26.43 -23.40 -2.39
C PRO A 275 26.55 -23.26 -0.87
N LYS A 276 27.54 -23.88 -0.23
CA LYS A 276 27.68 -23.82 1.24
C LYS A 276 27.70 -22.36 1.74
N GLU A 277 28.28 -21.48 0.96
CA GLU A 277 28.32 -20.04 1.20
C GLU A 277 26.92 -19.43 1.28
N SER A 278 25.95 -19.96 0.52
CA SER A 278 24.55 -19.54 0.54
C SER A 278 23.77 -20.14 1.72
N ILE A 279 24.17 -21.33 2.21
CA ILE A 279 23.65 -21.89 3.47
C ILE A 279 24.11 -21.04 4.66
N GLU A 280 25.39 -20.65 4.69
CA GLU A 280 25.95 -19.78 5.73
C GLU A 280 25.29 -18.39 5.78
N ILE A 281 24.74 -17.91 4.65
CA ILE A 281 23.95 -16.66 4.61
C ILE A 281 22.54 -16.86 5.20
N ALA A 282 21.96 -18.06 5.06
CA ALA A 282 20.62 -18.38 5.55
C ALA A 282 20.60 -18.86 7.02
N GLU A 283 21.73 -19.34 7.54
CA GLU A 283 21.87 -19.68 8.95
C GLU A 283 21.96 -18.39 9.80
N PRO A 284 21.05 -18.19 10.78
CA PRO A 284 21.19 -17.07 11.69
C PRO A 284 22.50 -17.23 12.46
N ALA A 285 23.37 -16.23 12.36
CA ALA A 285 24.66 -16.16 13.05
C ALA A 285 24.52 -16.72 14.47
N GLY A 286 25.16 -17.87 14.67
CA GLY A 286 25.08 -18.62 15.91
C GLY A 286 25.42 -17.77 17.13
N ASN A 287 24.67 -18.01 18.18
CA ASN A 287 25.04 -17.87 19.58
C ASN A 287 26.54 -17.65 19.84
N THR A 288 26.90 -16.43 20.20
CA THR A 288 28.00 -16.19 21.16
C THR A 288 27.57 -15.10 22.13
N ALA A 289 26.81 -15.48 23.15
CA ALA A 289 26.59 -14.67 24.33
C ALA A 289 26.60 -15.56 25.58
N GLY A 290 27.77 -15.57 26.24
CA GLY A 290 27.89 -15.57 27.69
C GLY A 290 27.50 -16.84 28.46
N SER A 291 28.49 -17.70 28.70
CA SER A 291 28.69 -18.26 30.04
C SER A 291 30.16 -18.57 30.25
N LEU A 292 30.86 -17.61 30.88
CA LEU A 292 32.11 -17.82 31.58
C LEU A 292 31.87 -17.38 33.03
N VAL A 293 31.26 -18.28 33.81
CA VAL A 293 31.63 -18.68 35.18
C VAL A 293 31.23 -20.15 35.31
#